data_AF-A0A108U928-F1
#
_entry.id   AF-A0A108U928-F1
#
_cell.length_a   1.000
_cell.length_b   1.000
_cell.length_c   1.000
_cell.angle_alpha   90.00
_cell.angle_beta   90.00
_cell.angle_gamma   90.00
#
_symmetry.space_group_name_H-M   'P 1'
#
loop_
_entity.id
_entity.type
_entity.pdbx_description
1 polymer ?
#
loop_
_entity_poly.entity_id
_entity_poly.type
_entity_poly.pdbx_seq_one_letter_code
_entity_poly.pdbx_strand_id
1 'polypeptide(L)'
;MQVQLRNARFGLDPANVTVSGSIGYSNDLSSFNLSATAGPFGPEATPNYGATVKGSLDLGNLNAFDFSGTANFNAQGFQNGNVSLGLTRDFSENLSGYARGTVGFGRDGVSNITGETGLNYNQGGTSVGLTGRVSVDTNTGDYTGYVGARAGIKF
;
A
#
# COMPACT_ATOMS: atom_id res chain seq x y z
N MET A 1 19.61 12.70 -13.91
CA MET A 1 18.64 11.59 -14.00
C MET A 1 19.42 10.29 -13.97
N GLN A 2 19.29 9.50 -12.91
CA GLN A 2 19.89 8.17 -12.83
C GLN A 2 18.75 7.15 -12.76
N VAL A 3 18.65 6.31 -13.79
CA VAL A 3 17.69 5.19 -13.83
C VAL A 3 18.47 3.95 -13.41
N GLN A 4 18.05 3.31 -12.32
CA GLN A 4 18.67 2.07 -11.86
C GLN A 4 17.61 0.96 -11.85
N LEU A 5 17.71 0.03 -12.80
CA LEU A 5 16.98 -1.23 -12.72
C LEU A 5 17.66 -2.06 -11.62
N ARG A 6 16.96 -2.27 -10.50
CA ARG A 6 17.62 -2.78 -9.29
C ARG A 6 17.76 -4.30 -9.30
N ASN A 7 16.74 -5.04 -9.72
CA ASN A 7 16.76 -6.51 -9.86
C ASN A 7 15.53 -7.02 -10.62
N ALA A 8 15.71 -8.09 -11.41
CA ALA A 8 14.65 -9.01 -11.82
C ALA A 8 14.91 -10.37 -11.14
N ARG A 9 13.96 -10.88 -10.36
CA ARG A 9 14.09 -12.16 -9.63
C ARG A 9 13.03 -13.14 -10.10
N PHE A 10 13.45 -14.39 -10.30
CA PHE A 10 12.57 -15.52 -10.57
C PHE A 10 12.53 -16.42 -9.34
N GLY A 11 11.35 -16.58 -8.74
CA GLY A 11 11.07 -17.62 -7.75
C GLY A 11 10.67 -18.90 -8.48
N LEU A 12 11.12 -20.07 -8.02
CA LEU A 12 10.91 -21.34 -8.72
C LEU A 12 9.75 -22.18 -8.15
N ASP A 13 9.21 -21.85 -6.97
CA ASP A 13 8.07 -22.58 -6.41
C ASP A 13 7.27 -21.75 -5.39
N PRO A 14 6.04 -21.29 -5.72
CA PRO A 14 5.48 -21.26 -7.07
C PRO A 14 6.21 -20.24 -7.95
N ALA A 15 6.25 -20.51 -9.26
CA ALA A 15 6.96 -19.68 -10.23
C ALA A 15 6.47 -18.22 -10.19
N ASN A 16 7.33 -17.26 -9.86
CA ASN A 16 6.96 -15.84 -9.90
C ASN A 16 8.09 -14.99 -10.46
N VAL A 17 7.72 -13.89 -11.12
CA VAL A 17 8.63 -12.89 -11.66
C VAL A 17 8.41 -11.61 -10.88
N THR A 18 9.47 -11.08 -10.28
CA THR A 18 9.47 -9.75 -9.67
C THR A 18 10.44 -8.83 -10.40
N VAL A 19 9.96 -7.67 -10.83
CA VAL A 19 10.76 -6.58 -11.41
C VAL A 19 10.70 -5.39 -10.47
N SER A 20 11.86 -4.80 -10.17
CA SER A 20 11.95 -3.59 -9.34
C SER A 20 12.89 -2.56 -9.94
N GLY A 21 12.49 -1.29 -9.87
CA GLY A 21 13.28 -0.17 -10.37
C GLY A 21 13.05 1.09 -9.55
N SER A 22 14.03 1.98 -9.56
CA SER A 22 13.93 3.29 -8.94
C SER A 22 14.48 4.38 -9.86
N ILE A 23 13.84 5.54 -9.86
CA ILE A 23 14.27 6.73 -10.59
C ILE A 23 14.40 7.86 -9.58
N GLY A 24 15.59 8.47 -9.48
CA GLY A 24 15.84 9.65 -8.65
C GLY A 24 15.96 10.91 -9.49
N TYR A 25 15.30 12.00 -9.08
CA TYR A 25 15.43 13.34 -9.65
C TYR A 25 15.87 14.33 -8.56
N SER A 26 16.60 15.37 -8.96
CA SER A 26 17.12 16.40 -8.04
C SER A 26 16.20 17.62 -7.89
N ASN A 27 15.06 17.63 -8.59
CA ASN A 27 14.11 18.75 -8.57
C ASN A 27 12.76 18.22 -8.07
N ASP A 28 12.41 18.55 -6.83
CA ASP A 28 11.14 18.32 -6.09
C ASP A 28 10.61 16.88 -5.96
N LEU A 29 11.07 15.97 -6.82
CA LEU A 29 10.76 14.55 -6.83
C LEU A 29 12.02 13.78 -6.43
N SER A 30 12.21 13.50 -5.15
CA SER A 30 13.48 12.93 -4.67
C SER A 30 13.69 11.51 -5.21
N SER A 31 12.62 10.69 -5.23
CA SER A 31 12.66 9.33 -5.74
C SER A 31 11.28 8.76 -6.10
N PHE A 32 11.25 7.97 -7.16
CA PHE A 32 10.15 7.09 -7.55
C PHE A 32 10.62 5.65 -7.48
N ASN A 33 9.93 4.80 -6.74
CA ASN A 33 10.19 3.37 -6.68
C ASN A 33 9.00 2.62 -7.27
N LEU A 34 9.26 1.57 -8.05
CA LEU A 34 8.24 0.69 -8.62
C LEU A 34 8.67 -0.76 -8.48
N SER A 35 7.79 -1.60 -7.95
CA SER A 35 7.93 -3.06 -7.98
C SER A 35 6.68 -3.70 -8.56
N ALA A 36 6.85 -4.60 -9.52
CA ALA A 36 5.79 -5.43 -10.05
C ALA A 36 6.13 -6.91 -9.83
N THR A 37 5.19 -7.69 -9.31
CA THR A 37 5.32 -9.14 -9.16
C THR A 37 4.15 -9.83 -9.85
N ALA A 38 4.42 -10.82 -10.68
CA ALA A 38 3.42 -11.65 -11.32
C ALA A 38 3.78 -13.13 -11.28
N GLY A 39 2.80 -14.01 -11.05
CA GLY A 39 3.01 -15.46 -11.11
C GLY A 39 1.82 -16.24 -10.54
N PRO A 40 1.80 -17.57 -10.71
CA PRO A 40 1.07 -18.43 -9.78
C PRO A 40 1.56 -18.21 -8.34
N PHE A 41 0.60 -18.18 -7.43
CA PHE A 41 0.70 -18.07 -5.99
C PHE A 41 -0.13 -19.22 -5.40
N GLY A 42 0.42 -19.92 -4.39
CA GLY A 42 -0.20 -21.11 -3.81
C GLY A 42 0.28 -22.44 -4.44
N PRO A 43 -0.18 -23.59 -3.89
CA PRO A 43 0.27 -24.92 -4.30
C PRO A 43 -0.17 -25.29 -5.73
N GLU A 44 0.64 -26.10 -6.43
CA GLU A 44 0.41 -26.52 -7.84
C GLU A 44 -0.97 -27.14 -8.09
N ALA A 45 -1.58 -27.78 -7.08
CA ALA A 45 -2.90 -28.38 -7.19
C ALA A 45 -4.04 -27.35 -7.37
N THR A 46 -3.83 -26.08 -7.01
CA THR A 46 -4.80 -24.97 -7.16
C THR A 46 -4.06 -23.66 -7.46
N PRO A 47 -3.55 -23.45 -8.68
CA PRO A 47 -2.76 -22.26 -8.99
C PRO A 47 -3.66 -21.02 -8.99
N ASN A 48 -3.36 -20.04 -8.12
CA ASN A 48 -3.94 -18.70 -8.18
C ASN A 48 -2.94 -17.76 -8.83
N TYR A 49 -3.30 -17.10 -9.92
CA TYR A 49 -2.40 -16.13 -10.54
C TYR A 49 -2.64 -14.77 -9.93
N GLY A 50 -1.62 -13.95 -9.82
CA GLY A 50 -1.85 -12.56 -9.49
C GLY A 50 -0.78 -11.63 -10.02
N ALA A 51 -1.11 -10.36 -10.00
CA ALA A 51 -0.22 -9.26 -10.31
C ALA A 51 -0.30 -8.25 -9.16
N THR A 52 0.86 -7.85 -8.64
CA THR A 52 0.97 -6.78 -7.65
C THR A 52 1.87 -5.71 -8.21
N VAL A 53 1.44 -4.46 -8.13
CA VAL A 53 2.25 -3.27 -8.39
C VAL A 53 2.30 -2.47 -7.10
N LYS A 54 3.49 -2.01 -6.72
CA LYS A 54 3.67 -1.08 -5.61
C LYS A 54 4.63 0.01 -6.05
N GLY A 55 4.36 1.23 -5.63
CA GLY A 55 5.30 2.30 -5.78
C GLY A 55 5.18 3.35 -4.70
N SER A 56 6.26 4.09 -4.54
CA SER A 56 6.32 5.22 -3.63
C SER A 56 6.99 6.39 -4.33
N LEU A 57 6.54 7.57 -3.95
CA LEU A 57 7.01 8.83 -4.45
C LEU A 57 7.31 9.74 -3.28
N ASP A 58 8.56 10.13 -3.12
CA ASP A 58 8.93 11.15 -2.14
C ASP A 58 8.87 12.51 -2.83
N LEU A 59 7.95 13.35 -2.35
CA LEU A 59 7.56 14.65 -2.89
C LEU A 59 8.15 15.81 -2.07
N GLY A 60 9.22 15.57 -1.30
CA GLY A 60 9.86 16.58 -0.46
C GLY A 60 8.98 16.98 0.72
N ASN A 61 8.23 18.10 0.59
CA ASN A 61 7.35 18.62 1.65
C ASN A 61 6.12 17.74 1.95
N LEU A 62 5.81 16.79 1.06
CA LEU A 62 4.94 15.65 1.31
C LEU A 62 5.86 14.43 1.34
N ASN A 63 6.24 13.98 2.54
CA ASN A 63 7.31 12.99 2.72
C ASN A 63 7.14 11.70 1.92
N ALA A 64 5.90 11.25 1.68
CA ALA A 64 5.66 10.11 0.81
C ALA A 64 4.23 10.08 0.26
N PHE A 65 4.11 9.78 -1.03
CA PHE A 65 2.91 9.27 -1.65
C PHE A 65 3.14 7.81 -2.07
N ASP A 66 2.42 6.89 -1.45
CA ASP A 66 2.46 5.46 -1.73
C ASP A 66 1.25 5.05 -2.55
N PHE A 67 1.45 4.14 -3.50
CA PHE A 67 0.36 3.50 -4.20
C PHE A 67 0.64 2.00 -4.36
N SER A 68 -0.41 1.21 -4.32
CA SER A 68 -0.32 -0.21 -4.64
C SER A 68 -1.58 -0.70 -5.30
N GLY A 69 -1.43 -1.64 -6.23
CA GLY A 69 -2.53 -2.37 -6.85
C GLY A 69 -2.25 -3.86 -6.78
N THR A 70 -3.28 -4.64 -6.51
CA THR A 70 -3.22 -6.11 -6.59
C THR A 70 -4.40 -6.61 -7.40
N ALA A 71 -4.18 -7.64 -8.19
CA ALA A 71 -5.21 -8.35 -8.91
C ALA A 71 -4.91 -9.85 -8.82
N ASN A 72 -5.91 -10.63 -8.46
CA ASN A 72 -5.84 -12.07 -8.27
C ASN A 72 -6.84 -12.76 -9.21
N PHE A 73 -6.42 -13.89 -9.75
CA PHE A 73 -7.11 -14.66 -10.76
C PHE A 73 -7.04 -16.15 -10.41
N ASN A 74 -8.04 -16.90 -10.81
CA ASN A 74 -8.08 -18.35 -10.70
C ASN A 74 -8.49 -18.95 -12.06
N ALA A 75 -8.77 -20.26 -12.09
CA ALA A 75 -9.21 -20.94 -13.31
C ALA A 75 -10.49 -20.34 -13.94
N GLN A 76 -11.33 -19.67 -13.14
CA GLN A 76 -12.56 -19.01 -13.57
C GLN A 76 -12.37 -17.51 -13.87
N GLY A 77 -11.13 -17.04 -14.06
CA GLY A 77 -10.81 -15.64 -14.37
C GLY A 77 -10.52 -14.79 -13.13
N PHE A 78 -10.82 -13.48 -13.22
CA PHE A 78 -10.61 -12.54 -12.12
C PHE A 78 -11.37 -12.99 -10.87
N GLN A 79 -10.70 -12.94 -9.72
CA GLN A 79 -11.29 -13.32 -8.44
C GLN A 79 -11.52 -12.09 -7.58
N ASN A 80 -10.48 -11.32 -7.34
CA ASN A 80 -10.52 -10.09 -6.55
C ASN A 80 -9.26 -9.25 -6.79
N GLY A 81 -9.30 -8.02 -6.31
CA GLY A 81 -8.15 -7.13 -6.32
C GLY A 81 -8.36 -5.96 -5.37
N ASN A 82 -7.35 -5.13 -5.22
CA ASN A 82 -7.49 -3.86 -4.53
C ASN A 82 -6.54 -2.82 -5.12
N VAL A 83 -6.90 -1.56 -4.96
CA VAL A 83 -6.01 -0.42 -5.19
C VAL A 83 -5.98 0.39 -3.90
N SER A 84 -4.78 0.69 -3.42
CA SER A 84 -4.54 1.51 -2.25
C SER A 84 -3.68 2.71 -2.61
N LEU A 85 -4.03 3.86 -2.05
CA LEU A 85 -3.26 5.09 -2.08
C LEU A 85 -2.99 5.54 -0.66
N GLY A 86 -1.81 6.06 -0.40
CA GLY A 86 -1.39 6.58 0.89
C GLY A 86 -0.63 7.87 0.73
N LEU A 87 -0.91 8.84 1.59
CA LEU A 87 -0.14 10.06 1.73
C LEU A 87 0.37 10.13 3.15
N THR A 88 1.66 10.39 3.32
CA THR A 88 2.27 10.70 4.62
C THR A 88 2.92 12.07 4.54
N ARG A 89 2.72 12.87 5.59
CA ARG A 89 3.28 14.20 5.71
C ARG A 89 3.83 14.40 7.11
N ASP A 90 5.05 14.94 7.19
CA ASP A 90 5.57 15.46 8.44
C ASP A 90 5.23 16.95 8.54
N PHE A 91 4.55 17.32 9.62
CA PHE A 91 4.22 18.71 9.93
C PHE A 91 5.32 19.38 10.75
N SER A 92 6.03 18.61 11.57
CA SER A 92 7.22 19.01 12.33
C SER A 92 8.09 17.79 12.62
N GLU A 93 9.27 17.99 13.23
CA GLU A 93 10.20 16.92 13.64
C GLU A 93 9.56 15.83 14.51
N ASN A 94 8.47 16.16 15.20
CA ASN A 94 7.80 15.29 16.17
C ASN A 94 6.37 14.97 15.77
N LEU A 95 5.81 15.57 14.72
CA LEU A 95 4.41 15.41 14.33
C LEU A 95 4.29 15.01 12.87
N SER A 96 3.73 13.83 12.64
CA SER A 96 3.40 13.34 11.30
C SER A 96 1.94 12.96 11.20
N GLY A 97 1.41 13.02 9.98
CA GLY A 97 0.08 12.55 9.67
C GLY A 97 0.08 11.68 8.43
N TYR A 98 -0.93 10.84 8.33
CA TYR A 98 -1.15 10.03 7.16
C TYR A 98 -2.62 9.96 6.80
N ALA A 99 -2.90 9.79 5.51
CA ALA A 99 -4.22 9.48 4.97
C ALA A 99 -4.07 8.34 3.97
N ARG A 100 -4.94 7.33 4.05
CA ARG A 100 -4.92 6.15 3.19
C ARG A 100 -6.33 5.87 2.69
N GLY A 101 -6.43 5.50 1.42
CA GLY A 101 -7.66 5.06 0.80
C GLY A 101 -7.42 3.73 0.11
N THR A 102 -8.31 2.77 0.30
CA THR A 102 -8.27 1.48 -0.38
C THR A 102 -9.64 1.18 -0.99
N VAL A 103 -9.64 0.76 -2.25
CA VAL A 103 -10.82 0.24 -2.94
C VAL A 103 -10.55 -1.22 -3.27
N GLY A 104 -11.39 -2.11 -2.76
CA GLY A 104 -11.39 -3.52 -3.11
C GLY A 104 -12.38 -3.80 -4.23
N PHE A 105 -12.03 -4.77 -5.06
CA PHE A 105 -12.82 -5.24 -6.19
C PHE A 105 -13.02 -6.74 -6.08
N GLY A 106 -14.23 -7.21 -6.33
CA GLY A 106 -14.58 -8.60 -6.54
C GLY A 106 -15.08 -8.82 -7.97
N ARG A 107 -15.56 -10.02 -8.26
CA ARG A 107 -16.11 -10.38 -9.58
C ARG A 107 -17.26 -9.45 -10.02
N ASP A 108 -18.05 -9.00 -9.06
CA ASP A 108 -19.28 -8.24 -9.31
C ASP A 108 -19.06 -6.71 -9.26
N GLY A 109 -17.81 -6.26 -9.13
CA GLY A 109 -17.46 -4.84 -9.09
C GLY A 109 -16.71 -4.45 -7.82
N VAL A 110 -16.92 -3.22 -7.34
CA VAL A 110 -16.34 -2.77 -6.07
C VAL A 110 -16.94 -3.60 -4.95
N SER A 111 -16.09 -4.17 -4.08
CA SER A 111 -16.50 -4.96 -2.92
C SER A 111 -16.44 -4.16 -1.62
N ASN A 112 -15.48 -3.25 -1.52
CA ASN A 112 -15.33 -2.41 -0.34
C ASN A 112 -14.57 -1.12 -0.63
N ILE A 113 -14.83 -0.10 0.18
CA ILE A 113 -14.08 1.16 0.18
C ILE A 113 -13.68 1.44 1.62
N THR A 114 -12.39 1.64 1.86
CA THR A 114 -11.84 1.93 3.19
C THR A 114 -11.04 3.22 3.16
N GLY A 115 -11.35 4.13 4.07
CA GLY A 115 -10.57 5.34 4.34
C GLY A 115 -9.96 5.27 5.73
N GLU A 116 -8.68 5.61 5.86
CA GLU A 116 -7.99 5.70 7.13
C GLU A 116 -7.21 7.01 7.21
N THR A 117 -7.23 7.66 8.35
CA THR A 117 -6.41 8.82 8.64
C THR A 117 -5.79 8.66 10.02
N GLY A 118 -4.61 9.23 10.23
CA GLY A 118 -4.03 9.25 11.55
C GLY A 118 -2.99 10.34 11.72
N LEU A 119 -2.71 10.62 12.98
CA LEU A 119 -1.71 11.55 13.45
C LEU A 119 -0.80 10.83 14.43
N ASN A 120 0.50 11.02 14.33
CA ASN A 120 1.48 10.48 15.24
C ASN A 120 2.35 11.62 15.77
N TYR A 121 2.42 11.72 17.08
CA TYR A 121 3.36 12.56 17.80
C TYR A 121 4.44 11.69 18.44
N ASN A 122 5.72 12.04 18.29
CA ASN A 122 6.82 11.35 18.95
C ASN A 122 7.86 12.35 19.44
N GLN A 123 8.07 12.42 20.74
CA GLN A 123 9.07 13.29 21.37
C GLN A 123 9.74 12.58 22.54
N GLY A 124 11.07 12.52 22.51
CA GLY A 124 11.88 12.15 23.68
C GLY A 124 11.54 10.79 24.31
N GLY A 125 11.19 9.79 23.48
CA GLY A 125 10.81 8.46 23.95
C GLY A 125 9.32 8.28 24.21
N THR A 126 8.53 9.36 24.23
CA THR A 126 7.06 9.31 24.29
C THR A 126 6.47 9.40 22.89
N SER A 127 5.53 8.51 22.60
CA SER A 127 4.75 8.50 21.37
C SER A 127 3.26 8.48 21.67
N VAL A 128 2.49 9.26 20.92
CA VAL A 128 1.03 9.25 20.93
C VAL A 128 0.55 9.18 19.49
N GLY A 129 -0.42 8.32 19.21
CA GLY A 129 -1.03 8.19 17.89
C GLY A 129 -2.54 8.21 17.99
N LEU A 130 -3.18 8.89 17.05
CA LEU A 130 -4.62 8.86 16.83
C LEU A 130 -4.87 8.28 15.44
N THR A 131 -5.85 7.39 15.32
CA THR A 131 -6.25 6.79 14.04
C THR A 131 -7.77 6.78 13.95
N GLY A 132 -8.28 7.19 12.79
CA GLY A 132 -9.67 7.00 12.40
C GLY A 132 -9.73 6.14 11.14
N ARG A 133 -10.64 5.17 11.11
CA ARG A 133 -10.88 4.32 9.95
C ARG A 133 -12.37 4.17 9.70
N VAL A 134 -12.77 4.25 8.45
CA VAL A 134 -14.12 3.96 7.99
C VAL A 134 -14.03 2.96 6.86
N SER A 135 -14.88 1.95 6.85
CA SER A 135 -15.00 0.99 5.76
C SER A 135 -16.46 0.77 5.40
N VAL A 136 -16.73 0.70 4.11
CA VAL A 136 -18.03 0.36 3.54
C VAL A 136 -17.88 -0.92 2.75
N ASP A 137 -18.67 -1.94 3.09
CA ASP A 137 -18.85 -3.11 2.22
C ASP A 137 -19.97 -2.78 1.24
N THR A 138 -19.64 -2.76 -0.04
CA THR A 138 -20.59 -2.37 -1.10
C THR A 138 -21.48 -3.53 -1.55
N ASN A 139 -21.15 -4.77 -1.18
CA ASN A 139 -21.98 -5.93 -1.48
C ASN A 139 -23.15 -6.04 -0.49
N THR A 140 -22.88 -5.77 0.79
CA THR A 140 -23.91 -5.84 1.84
C THR A 140 -24.50 -4.47 2.17
N GLY A 141 -23.79 -3.39 1.85
CA GLY A 141 -24.14 -2.03 2.27
C GLY A 141 -23.79 -1.75 3.73
N ASP A 142 -22.95 -2.57 4.37
CA ASP A 142 -22.57 -2.39 5.77
C ASP A 142 -21.48 -1.33 5.92
N TYR A 143 -21.60 -0.52 6.98
CA TYR A 143 -20.65 0.53 7.33
C TYR A 143 -20.00 0.20 8.67
N THR A 144 -18.67 0.22 8.71
CA THR A 144 -17.90 0.05 9.94
C THR A 144 -17.00 1.26 10.17
N GLY A 145 -17.02 1.78 11.39
CA GLY A 145 -16.19 2.91 11.82
C GLY A 145 -15.35 2.51 13.02
N TYR A 146 -14.11 2.98 13.05
CA TYR A 146 -13.20 2.79 14.17
C TYR A 146 -12.46 4.10 14.45
N VAL A 147 -12.37 4.47 15.72
CA VAL A 147 -11.46 5.51 16.19
C VAL A 147 -10.63 4.92 17.31
N GLY A 148 -9.32 5.12 17.23
CA GLY A 148 -8.34 4.57 18.14
C GLY A 148 -7.32 5.59 18.58
N ALA A 149 -6.82 5.41 19.79
CA ALA A 149 -5.65 6.12 20.30
C ALA A 149 -4.63 5.09 20.80
N ARG A 150 -3.35 5.37 20.59
CA ARG A 150 -2.22 4.59 21.11
C ARG A 150 -1.25 5.53 21.79
N ALA A 151 -0.65 5.08 22.89
CA ALA A 151 0.43 5.80 23.55
C ALA A 151 1.51 4.80 23.95
N GLY A 152 2.77 5.20 23.85
CA GLY A 152 3.92 4.38 24.24
C GLY A 152 5.03 5.24 24.79
N ILE A 153 5.67 4.77 25.85
CA ILE A 153 6.83 5.42 26.46
C ILE A 153 7.97 4.40 26.41
N LYS A 154 9.11 4.81 25.87
CA LYS A 154 10.33 4.02 25.83
C LYS A 154 11.32 4.62 26.82
N PHE A 155 11.74 3.80 27.79
CA PHE A 155 12.74 4.10 28.80
C PHE A 155 14.11 3.56 28.36
#